data_AF-A0A7C4GUJ8-F1
#
_entry.id   AF-A0A7C4GUJ8-F1
#
_cell.length_a   1.000
_cell.length_b   1.000
_cell.length_c   1.000
_cell.angle_alpha   90.00
_cell.angle_beta   90.00
_cell.angle_gamma   90.00
#
_symmetry.space_group_name_H-M   'P 1'
#
loop_
_entity.id
_entity.type
_entity.pdbx_description
1 polymer ?
#
loop_
_entity_poly.entity_id
_entity_poly.type
_entity_poly.pdbx_seq_one_letter_code
_entity_poly.pdbx_strand_id
1 'polypeptide(L)'
;MGMPLRILSIAGATECMFVRRENRFVGLARCGGRDTRVHINNTGRLLDLLFPGAEVLCIEIDSPRTPLRVVGTRVDGDRWTLIDTKLQERVFILSVEGGYI
;
A
#
# COMPACT_ATOMS: atom_id res chain seq x y z
N MET A 1 -2.04 1.82 -29.56
CA MET A 1 -2.12 1.30 -28.19
C MET A 1 -2.74 2.42 -27.34
N GLY A 2 -3.97 2.24 -26.85
CA GLY A 2 -4.69 3.30 -26.13
C GLY A 2 -4.01 3.65 -24.80
N MET A 3 -4.20 4.88 -24.31
CA MET A 3 -3.72 5.25 -22.98
C MET A 3 -4.42 4.39 -21.92
N PRO A 4 -3.69 3.89 -20.90
CA PRO A 4 -4.30 3.11 -19.84
C PRO A 4 -5.31 3.98 -19.08
N LEU A 5 -6.47 3.41 -18.77
CA LEU A 5 -7.49 4.04 -17.95
C LEU A 5 -6.92 4.37 -16.56
N ARG A 6 -7.13 5.61 -16.10
CA ARG A 6 -6.75 6.04 -14.75
C ARG A 6 -8.01 6.22 -13.92
N ILE A 7 -8.16 5.39 -12.87
CA ILE A 7 -9.33 5.39 -11.99
C ILE A 7 -9.09 6.27 -10.75
N LEU A 8 -7.88 6.20 -10.18
CA LEU A 8 -7.49 6.95 -8.99
C LEU A 8 -6.03 7.37 -9.09
N SER A 9 -5.74 8.58 -8.61
CA SER A 9 -4.38 9.06 -8.35
C SER A 9 -4.22 9.30 -6.85
N ILE A 10 -3.09 8.87 -6.29
CA ILE A 10 -2.76 9.04 -4.88
C ILE A 10 -1.50 9.92 -4.81
N ALA A 11 -1.63 11.10 -4.20
CA ALA A 11 -0.50 11.97 -3.95
C ALA A 11 0.27 11.55 -2.69
N GLY A 12 1.56 11.89 -2.63
CA GLY A 12 2.37 11.72 -1.42
C GLY A 12 2.69 10.27 -1.04
N ALA A 13 2.61 9.33 -2.00
CA ALA A 13 3.06 7.97 -1.76
C ALA A 13 4.59 7.95 -1.61
N THR A 14 5.07 7.24 -0.59
CA THR A 14 6.49 7.12 -0.25
C THR A 14 6.90 5.66 -0.35
N GLU A 15 8.00 5.40 -1.05
CA GLU A 15 8.61 4.07 -1.08
C GLU A 15 9.39 3.80 0.22
N CYS A 16 9.21 2.61 0.77
CA CYS A 16 9.89 2.15 1.97
C CYS A 16 10.32 0.69 1.81
N MET A 17 11.19 0.24 2.71
CA MET A 17 11.58 -1.17 2.80
C MET A 17 10.88 -1.82 4.00
N PHE A 18 10.10 -2.88 3.78
CA PHE A 18 9.46 -3.61 4.86
C PHE A 18 10.51 -4.35 5.70
N VAL A 19 10.50 -4.14 7.01
CA VAL A 19 11.49 -4.73 7.93
C VAL A 19 10.92 -6.01 8.53
N ARG A 20 9.75 -5.91 9.16
CA ARG A 20 9.07 -7.06 9.78
C ARG A 20 7.61 -6.75 10.07
N ARG A 21 6.79 -7.79 10.16
CA ARG A 21 5.43 -7.70 10.70
C ARG A 21 5.49 -7.80 12.23
N GLU A 22 4.84 -6.87 12.93
CA GLU A 22 4.74 -6.90 14.40
C GLU A 22 3.48 -7.68 14.84
N ASN A 23 2.37 -7.45 14.14
CA ASN A 23 1.13 -8.19 14.29
C ASN A 23 0.30 -8.08 13.00
N ARG A 24 -0.95 -8.59 12.98
CA ARG A 24 -1.78 -8.58 11.76
C ARG A 24 -2.17 -7.18 11.25
N PHE A 25 -1.98 -6.13 12.05
CA PHE A 25 -2.36 -4.75 11.72
C PHE A 25 -1.17 -3.78 11.68
N VAL A 26 0.00 -4.18 12.17
CA VAL A 26 1.16 -3.32 12.34
C VAL A 26 2.40 -4.00 11.78
N GLY A 27 3.13 -3.27 10.95
CA GLY A 27 4.47 -3.60 10.51
C GLY A 27 5.48 -2.52 10.89
N LEU A 28 6.75 -2.85 10.73
CA LEU A 28 7.85 -1.90 10.76
C LEU A 28 8.42 -1.79 9.35
N ALA A 29 8.59 -0.57 8.86
CA ALA A 29 9.20 -0.29 7.56
C ALA A 29 10.24 0.82 7.69
N ARG A 30 11.29 0.77 6.87
CA ARG A 30 12.31 1.82 6.77
C ARG A 30 11.92 2.78 5.65
N CYS A 31 11.47 3.97 6.03
CA CYS A 31 11.01 5.03 5.12
C CYS A 31 11.97 6.22 5.22
N GLY A 32 12.61 6.63 4.12
CA GLY A 32 13.58 7.73 4.13
C GLY A 32 14.70 7.53 5.18
N GLY A 33 15.18 6.29 5.33
CA GLY A 33 16.22 5.93 6.31
C GLY A 33 15.77 5.77 7.76
N ARG A 34 14.49 6.02 8.08
CA ARG A 34 13.96 5.91 9.46
C ARG A 34 13.01 4.74 9.62
N ASP A 35 13.14 4.02 10.72
CA ASP A 35 12.23 2.95 11.10
C ASP A 35 10.91 3.54 11.59
N THR A 36 9.84 3.25 10.85
CA THR A 36 8.51 3.81 11.03
C THR A 36 7.51 2.68 11.16
N ARG A 37 6.61 2.78 12.16
CA ARG A 37 5.49 1.84 12.28
C ARG A 37 4.46 2.15 11.21
N VAL A 38 4.09 1.12 10.46
CA VAL A 38 3.13 1.20 9.36
C VAL A 38 1.88 0.39 9.69
N HIS A 39 0.72 0.92 9.32
CA HIS A 39 -0.54 0.20 9.38
C HIS A 39 -0.65 -0.76 8.20
N ILE A 40 -1.09 -1.99 8.47
CA ILE A 40 -1.45 -2.98 7.45
C ILE A 40 -2.95 -3.18 7.49
N ASN A 41 -3.64 -2.60 6.51
CA ASN A 41 -5.09 -2.68 6.39
C ASN A 41 -5.49 -3.82 5.44
N ASN A 42 -5.09 -5.02 5.84
CA ASN A 42 -5.47 -6.27 5.19
C ASN A 42 -5.33 -7.40 6.21
N THR A 43 -6.42 -8.12 6.49
CA THR A 43 -6.43 -9.20 7.49
C THR A 43 -5.72 -10.47 7.02
N GLY A 44 -5.38 -10.57 5.73
CA GLY A 44 -4.58 -11.64 5.16
C GLY A 44 -3.17 -11.70 5.75
N ARG A 45 -2.56 -12.89 5.66
CA ARG A 45 -1.17 -13.09 6.11
C ARG A 45 -0.17 -12.42 5.17
N LEU A 46 -0.44 -12.42 3.87
CA LEU A 46 0.37 -11.78 2.81
C LEU A 46 1.86 -12.15 2.91
N LEU A 47 2.18 -13.41 3.22
CA LEU A 47 3.56 -13.83 3.53
C LEU A 47 4.50 -13.67 2.33
N ASP A 48 3.97 -13.83 1.11
CA ASP A 48 4.75 -13.69 -0.13
C ASP A 48 4.89 -12.23 -0.59
N LEU A 49 4.19 -11.29 0.05
CA LEU A 49 4.21 -9.86 -0.29
C LEU A 49 4.91 -9.03 0.80
N LEU A 50 4.68 -9.36 2.07
CA LEU A 50 5.19 -8.63 3.24
C LEU A 50 6.27 -9.44 3.97
N PHE A 51 7.38 -9.68 3.27
CA PHE A 51 8.58 -10.30 3.82
C PHE A 51 9.69 -9.26 4.10
N PRO A 52 10.65 -9.54 4.99
CA PRO A 52 11.78 -8.64 5.23
C PRO A 52 12.54 -8.31 3.94
N GLY A 53 12.71 -7.01 3.66
CA GLY A 53 13.34 -6.51 2.44
C GLY A 53 12.36 -6.20 1.31
N ALA A 54 11.07 -6.55 1.42
CA ALA A 54 10.09 -6.21 0.40
C ALA A 54 9.96 -4.67 0.25
N GLU A 55 10.05 -4.19 -0.99
CA GLU A 55 9.71 -2.79 -1.30
C GLU A 55 8.20 -2.59 -1.14
N VAL A 56 7.84 -1.62 -0.30
CA VAL A 56 6.44 -1.27 -0.03
C VAL A 56 6.19 0.18 -0.38
N LEU A 57 4.99 0.45 -0.89
CA LEU A 57 4.48 1.79 -1.06
C LEU A 57 3.62 2.15 0.15
N CYS A 58 3.93 3.26 0.79
CA CYS A 58 3.26 3.77 1.97
C CYS A 58 2.60 5.12 1.69
N ILE A 59 1.49 5.40 2.36
CA ILE A 59 0.86 6.73 2.35
C ILE A 59 0.68 7.23 3.78
N GLU A 60 0.65 8.55 3.97
CA GLU A 60 0.36 9.15 5.26
C GLU A 60 -1.09 8.91 5.70
N ILE A 61 -1.28 8.67 6.99
CA ILE A 61 -2.58 8.57 7.65
C ILE A 61 -2.54 9.30 8.98
N ASP A 62 -3.70 9.80 9.42
CA ASP A 62 -3.85 10.44 10.73
C ASP A 62 -3.89 9.38 11.85
N SER A 63 -2.72 8.93 12.28
CA SER A 63 -2.55 8.01 13.40
C SER A 63 -1.23 8.25 14.11
N PRO A 64 -1.24 8.52 15.44
CA PRO A 64 -0.01 8.71 16.20
C PRO A 64 0.81 7.41 16.36
N ARG A 65 0.17 6.24 16.23
CA ARG A 65 0.83 4.93 16.42
C ARG A 65 1.44 4.39 15.14
N THR A 66 0.80 4.68 14.01
CA THR A 66 1.16 4.21 12.68
C THR A 66 0.93 5.35 11.70
N PRO A 67 1.83 6.33 11.62
CA PRO A 67 1.63 7.54 10.80
C PRO A 67 1.57 7.24 9.29
N LEU A 68 2.00 6.04 8.90
CA LEU A 68 1.99 5.56 7.54
C LEU A 68 1.14 4.30 7.42
N ARG A 69 0.61 4.04 6.23
CA ARG A 69 -0.15 2.84 5.87
C ARG A 69 0.43 2.22 4.61
N VAL A 70 0.69 0.91 4.65
CA VAL A 70 1.13 0.17 3.45
C VAL A 70 -0.05 0.02 2.49
N VAL A 71 0.12 0.45 1.25
CA VAL A 71 -0.89 0.33 0.19
C VAL A 71 -0.56 -0.72 -0.86
N GLY A 72 0.73 -1.02 -1.05
CA GLY A 72 1.20 -1.96 -2.06
C GLY A 72 2.61 -2.46 -1.81
N THR A 73 2.98 -3.52 -2.52
CA THR A 73 4.33 -4.09 -2.60
C THR A 73 4.79 -4.10 -4.05
N ARG A 74 6.08 -3.89 -4.31
CA ARG A 74 6.63 -3.86 -5.67
C ARG A 74 6.39 -5.20 -6.37
N VAL A 75 6.00 -5.15 -7.64
CA VAL A 75 5.95 -6.33 -8.52
C VAL A 75 7.16 -6.31 -9.44
N ASP A 76 7.21 -5.32 -10.33
CA ASP A 76 8.34 -5.02 -11.21
C ASP A 76 8.21 -3.59 -11.75
N GLY A 77 9.33 -2.98 -12.15
CA GLY A 77 9.34 -1.60 -12.67
C GLY A 77 8.49 -0.65 -11.81
N ASP A 78 7.53 0.02 -12.45
CA ASP A 78 6.59 0.95 -11.78
C ASP A 78 5.27 0.30 -11.33
N ARG A 79 5.17 -1.04 -11.40
CA ARG A 79 3.98 -1.80 -11.02
C ARG A 79 4.05 -2.23 -9.57
N TRP A 80 2.93 -2.03 -8.89
CA TRP A 80 2.72 -2.37 -7.49
C TRP A 80 1.47 -3.22 -7.36
N THR A 81 1.46 -4.13 -6.39
CA THR A 81 0.20 -4.73 -5.94
C THR A 81 -0.64 -3.66 -5.24
N LEU A 82 -1.96 -3.84 -5.20
CA LEU A 82 -2.84 -3.08 -4.30
C LEU A 82 -3.31 -4.01 -3.17
N ILE A 83 -2.77 -3.86 -1.96
CA ILE A 83 -3.12 -4.72 -0.81
C ILE A 83 -4.02 -4.04 0.22
N ASP A 84 -4.12 -2.72 0.21
CA ASP A 84 -4.98 -1.98 1.12
C ASP A 84 -6.45 -2.11 0.71
N THR A 85 -7.24 -2.77 1.55
CA THR A 85 -8.65 -3.10 1.20
C THR A 85 -9.54 -1.86 1.10
N LYS A 86 -9.23 -0.78 1.83
CA LYS A 86 -9.97 0.49 1.74
C LYS A 86 -9.75 1.20 0.40
N LEU A 87 -8.53 1.13 -0.15
CA LEU A 87 -8.25 1.64 -1.49
C LEU A 87 -8.81 0.73 -2.56
N GLN A 88 -8.79 -0.59 -2.37
CA GLN A 88 -9.48 -1.53 -3.28
C GLN A 88 -10.98 -1.19 -3.39
N GLU A 89 -11.66 -0.98 -2.26
CA GLU A 89 -13.06 -0.55 -2.21
C GLU A 89 -13.26 0.79 -2.94
N ARG A 90 -12.43 1.79 -2.66
CA ARG A 90 -12.53 3.10 -3.32
C ARG A 90 -12.36 3.01 -4.83
N VAL A 91 -11.38 2.24 -5.30
CA VAL A 91 -11.16 2.02 -6.74
C VAL A 91 -12.35 1.30 -7.36
N PHE A 92 -12.93 0.31 -6.66
CA PHE A 92 -14.12 -0.38 -7.13
C PHE A 92 -15.31 0.57 -7.31
N ILE A 93 -15.63 1.39 -6.30
CA ILE A 93 -16.73 2.38 -6.37
C ILE A 93 -16.55 3.32 -7.58
N LEU A 94 -15.36 3.92 -7.72
CA LEU A 94 -15.05 4.82 -8.84
C LEU A 94 -15.14 4.10 -10.20
N SER A 95 -14.89 2.79 -10.22
CA SER A 95 -14.99 2.00 -11.45
C SER A 95 -16.44 1.82 -11.88
N VAL A 96 -17.34 1.55 -10.93
CA VAL A 96 -18.79 1.45 -11.17
C VAL A 96 -19.36 2.80 -11.59
N GLU A 97 -19.03 3.87 -10.87
CA GLU A 97 -19.50 5.23 -11.18
C GLU A 97 -19.03 5.73 -12.55
N GLY A 98 -17.83 5.30 -12.97
CA GLY A 98 -17.28 5.60 -14.29
C GLY A 98 -17.81 4.71 -15.43
N GLY A 99 -18.60 3.68 -15.13
CA GLY A 99 -19.11 2.72 -16.12
C GLY A 99 -18.03 1.81 -16.71
N TYR A 100 -16.96 1.54 -15.96
CA TYR A 100 -15.85 0.68 -16.40
C TYR A 100 -16.06 -0.80 -16.06
N ILE A 101 -17.05 -1.09 -15.20
CA ILE A 101 -17.54 -2.42 -14.81
C ILE A 101 -19.05 -2.40 -14.58
#